data_AF-A0A964AWJ3-F1
#
_entry.id   AF-A0A964AWJ3-F1
#
_cell.length_a   1.000
_cell.length_b   1.000
_cell.length_c   1.000
_cell.angle_alpha   90.00
_cell.angle_beta   90.00
_cell.angle_gamma   90.00
#
_symmetry.space_group_name_H-M   'P 1'
#
loop_
_entity.id
_entity.type
_entity.pdbx_description
1 polymer ?
#
loop_
_entity_poly.entity_id
_entity_poly.type
_entity_poly.pdbx_seq_one_letter_code
_entity_poly.pdbx_strand_id
1 'polypeptide(L)'
;MRLLVISVLLLVMGVAPNVLAEGQIDSKDRLMELQDKRSVSILPQDRAVVSEQCINNKQTIKTLQTATDESAKKRIATYGAIQKEIKAIELRMSKQGADASEVDLLIGKLQQSLDTFTEKSRYSQQLAEDITAVDCVNSPELYKAGIAEYNQTRQEMFTLASELKVTVLLSPQTTFNPLINRLRI
;
A
#
# COMPACT_ATOMS: atom_id res chain seq x y z
N MET A 1 48.42 24.90 -43.39
CA MET A 1 47.08 25.34 -42.96
C MET A 1 46.12 24.18 -43.19
N ARG A 2 45.56 23.60 -42.11
CA ARG A 2 44.46 22.61 -42.07
C ARG A 2 44.79 21.21 -42.63
N LEU A 3 44.46 20.08 -42.03
CA LEU A 3 43.94 19.69 -40.71
C LEU A 3 44.16 18.17 -40.68
N LEU A 4 44.85 17.65 -39.67
CA LEU A 4 45.03 16.22 -39.41
C LEU A 4 43.66 15.61 -39.08
N VAL A 5 43.11 14.78 -39.98
CA VAL A 5 41.89 14.01 -39.73
C VAL A 5 42.28 12.77 -38.94
N ILE A 6 42.15 12.85 -37.63
CA ILE A 6 42.29 11.71 -36.71
C ILE A 6 40.97 10.93 -36.78
N SER A 7 41.02 9.77 -37.43
CA SER A 7 39.94 8.78 -37.43
C SER A 7 39.85 8.13 -36.06
N VAL A 8 39.09 8.73 -35.14
CA VAL A 8 38.65 8.09 -33.90
C VAL A 8 37.57 7.08 -34.26
N LEU A 9 37.97 5.81 -34.36
CA LEU A 9 37.09 4.67 -34.48
C LEU A 9 36.34 4.51 -33.14
N LEU A 10 35.15 5.10 -33.04
CA LEU A 10 34.22 4.90 -31.93
C LEU A 10 33.72 3.45 -31.98
N LEU A 11 34.35 2.57 -31.20
CA LEU A 11 33.79 1.29 -30.81
C LEU A 11 32.53 1.56 -29.97
N VAL A 12 31.38 1.63 -30.63
CA VAL A 12 30.08 1.52 -29.98
C VAL A 12 29.94 0.07 -29.54
N MET A 13 30.48 -0.24 -28.36
CA MET A 13 30.13 -1.46 -27.65
C MET A 13 28.64 -1.36 -27.33
N GLY A 14 27.84 -2.13 -28.08
CA GLY A 14 26.44 -2.36 -27.80
C GLY A 14 26.32 -3.04 -26.45
N VAL A 15 26.16 -2.24 -25.40
CA VAL A 15 25.66 -2.72 -24.12
C VAL A 15 24.19 -2.98 -24.36
N ALA A 16 23.84 -4.25 -24.63
CA ALA A 16 22.45 -4.67 -24.59
C ALA A 16 21.89 -4.23 -23.22
N PRO A 17 20.77 -3.50 -23.17
CA PRO A 17 20.15 -3.23 -21.88
C PRO A 17 19.77 -4.58 -21.30
N ASN A 18 20.46 -5.00 -20.24
CA ASN A 18 20.01 -6.06 -19.38
C ASN A 18 18.72 -5.55 -18.74
N VAL A 19 17.60 -5.80 -19.41
CA VAL A 19 16.28 -5.76 -18.80
C VAL A 19 16.29 -6.96 -17.85
N LEU A 20 16.80 -6.74 -16.64
CA LEU A 20 16.55 -7.63 -15.53
C LEU A 20 15.04 -7.66 -15.36
N ALA A 21 14.43 -8.76 -15.79
CA ALA A 21 13.10 -9.10 -15.33
C ALA A 21 13.13 -9.01 -13.81
N GLU A 22 12.23 -8.21 -13.24
CA GLU A 22 12.07 -8.01 -11.80
C GLU A 22 11.67 -9.37 -11.20
N GLY A 23 12.68 -10.19 -10.88
CA GLY A 23 12.50 -11.46 -10.21
C GLY A 23 11.85 -11.19 -8.86
N GLN A 24 10.88 -12.02 -8.47
CA GLN A 24 10.30 -11.99 -7.14
C GLN A 24 11.41 -11.84 -6.11
N ILE A 25 11.51 -10.67 -5.49
CA ILE A 25 12.43 -10.43 -4.39
C ILE A 25 12.11 -11.48 -3.32
N ASP A 26 13.10 -12.17 -2.77
CA ASP A 26 12.85 -13.17 -1.72
C ASP A 26 12.41 -12.46 -0.42
N SER A 27 11.68 -13.17 0.43
CA SER A 27 11.23 -12.72 1.75
C SER A 27 12.37 -12.13 2.57
N LYS A 28 13.53 -12.81 2.55
CA LYS A 28 14.72 -12.38 3.27
C LYS A 28 15.28 -11.06 2.75
N ASP A 29 15.35 -10.89 1.43
CA ASP A 29 15.90 -9.69 0.81
C ASP A 29 15.03 -8.46 1.09
N ARG A 30 13.69 -8.61 1.05
CA ARG A 30 12.76 -7.54 1.47
C ARG A 30 12.97 -7.12 2.91
N LEU A 31 13.14 -8.08 3.81
CA LEU A 31 13.37 -7.78 5.23
C LEU A 31 14.73 -7.15 5.48
N MET A 32 15.76 -7.50 4.70
CA MET A 32 17.07 -6.85 4.75
C MET A 32 16.97 -5.39 4.30
N GLU A 33 16.25 -5.09 3.22
CA GLU A 33 15.99 -3.72 2.78
C GLU A 33 15.27 -2.92 3.89
N LEU A 34 14.29 -3.52 4.55
CA LEU A 34 13.60 -2.90 5.69
C LEU A 34 14.51 -2.67 6.89
N GLN A 35 15.41 -3.61 7.18
CA GLN A 35 16.41 -3.47 8.23
C GLN A 35 17.31 -2.25 7.96
N ASP A 36 17.80 -2.11 6.74
CA ASP A 36 18.66 -1.00 6.31
C ASP A 36 17.90 0.32 6.36
N LYS A 37 16.70 0.37 5.74
CA LYS A 37 15.82 1.54 5.73
C LYS A 37 15.48 2.05 7.12
N ARG A 38 15.27 1.13 8.08
CA ARG A 38 14.93 1.47 9.47
C ARG A 38 16.14 1.56 10.39
N SER A 39 17.35 1.33 9.88
CA SER A 39 18.59 1.32 10.65
C SER A 39 18.50 0.45 11.91
N VAL A 40 17.86 -0.71 11.78
CA VAL A 40 17.57 -1.58 12.93
C VAL A 40 18.83 -2.32 13.35
N SER A 41 19.28 -2.02 14.56
CA SER A 41 20.28 -2.82 15.28
C SER A 41 19.69 -3.38 16.57
N ILE A 42 20.26 -4.50 17.01
CA ILE A 42 19.98 -5.12 18.29
C ILE A 42 21.29 -5.19 19.04
N LEU A 43 21.30 -4.70 20.27
CA LEU A 43 22.48 -4.81 21.12
C LEU A 43 22.68 -6.29 21.49
N PRO A 44 23.93 -6.77 21.62
CA PRO A 44 24.19 -8.19 21.88
C PRO A 44 23.43 -8.76 23.08
N GLN A 45 23.25 -7.98 24.15
CA GLN A 45 22.51 -8.37 25.35
C GLN A 45 21.00 -8.54 25.14
N ASP A 46 20.40 -7.88 24.14
CA ASP A 46 18.96 -7.92 23.89
C ASP A 46 18.57 -9.00 22.86
N ARG A 47 19.57 -9.63 22.22
CA ARG A 47 19.36 -10.55 21.11
C ARG A 47 18.54 -11.78 21.51
N ALA A 48 18.80 -12.32 22.71
CA ALA A 48 18.03 -13.45 23.24
C ALA A 48 16.55 -13.08 23.47
N VAL A 49 16.30 -11.90 24.03
CA VAL A 49 14.95 -11.39 24.29
C VAL A 49 14.18 -11.19 22.97
N VAL A 50 14.81 -10.59 21.95
CA VAL A 50 14.16 -10.39 20.65
C VAL A 50 13.92 -11.73 19.92
N SER A 51 14.85 -12.68 20.02
CA SER A 51 14.66 -14.03 19.48
C SER A 51 13.46 -14.74 20.12
N GLU A 52 13.32 -14.66 21.45
CA GLU A 52 12.19 -15.24 22.17
C GLU A 52 10.86 -14.57 21.77
N GLN A 53 10.84 -13.23 21.69
CA GLN A 53 9.68 -12.49 21.19
C GLN A 53 9.30 -12.90 19.77
N CYS A 54 10.28 -13.09 18.89
CA CYS A 54 10.06 -13.56 17.53
C CYS A 54 9.35 -14.92 17.52
N ILE A 55 9.88 -15.91 18.27
CA ILE A 55 9.30 -17.26 18.35
C ILE A 55 7.86 -17.20 18.86
N ASN A 56 7.62 -16.45 19.94
CA ASN A 56 6.32 -16.37 20.58
C ASN A 56 5.28 -15.61 19.74
N ASN A 57 5.70 -14.56 19.02
CA ASN A 57 4.78 -13.70 18.30
C ASN A 57 4.40 -14.21 16.91
N LYS A 58 5.14 -15.16 16.33
CA LYS A 58 4.82 -15.70 15.00
C LYS A 58 3.38 -16.19 14.87
N GLN A 59 2.90 -16.96 15.85
CA GLN A 59 1.52 -17.46 15.81
C GLN A 59 0.51 -16.33 16.02
N THR A 60 0.81 -15.39 16.91
CA THR A 60 -0.02 -14.20 17.16
C THR A 60 -0.16 -13.34 15.90
N ILE A 61 0.94 -13.13 15.16
CA ILE A 61 0.95 -12.37 13.90
C ILE A 61 0.06 -13.04 12.86
N LYS A 62 0.15 -14.36 12.69
CA LYS A 62 -0.74 -15.11 11.77
C LYS A 62 -2.21 -14.91 12.13
N THR A 63 -2.58 -15.10 13.39
CA THR A 63 -3.97 -14.91 13.85
C THR A 63 -4.46 -13.47 13.64
N LEU A 64 -3.62 -12.49 13.98
CA LEU A 64 -3.94 -11.07 13.77
C LEU A 64 -4.07 -10.72 12.30
N GLN A 65 -3.24 -11.29 11.44
CA GLN A 65 -3.29 -11.04 10.00
C GLN A 65 -4.58 -11.62 9.40
N THR A 66 -4.97 -12.85 9.75
CA THR A 66 -6.25 -13.42 9.29
C THR A 66 -7.44 -12.52 9.63
N ALA A 67 -7.52 -12.03 10.87
CA ALA A 67 -8.59 -11.12 11.28
C ALA A 67 -8.51 -9.76 10.54
N THR A 68 -7.29 -9.26 10.30
CA THR A 68 -7.06 -8.02 9.55
C THR A 68 -7.49 -8.18 8.10
N ASP A 69 -7.18 -9.30 7.45
CA ASP A 69 -7.57 -9.61 6.07
C ASP A 69 -9.09 -9.73 5.91
N GLU A 70 -9.76 -10.40 6.84
CA GLU A 70 -11.22 -10.48 6.84
C GLU A 70 -11.86 -9.09 6.98
N SER A 71 -11.32 -8.25 7.87
CA SER A 71 -11.78 -6.87 8.04
C SER A 71 -11.54 -6.03 6.79
N ALA A 72 -10.36 -6.15 6.19
CA ALA A 72 -10.00 -5.45 4.96
C ALA A 72 -10.89 -5.87 3.80
N LYS A 73 -11.14 -7.17 3.60
CA LYS A 73 -12.07 -7.70 2.58
C LYS A 73 -13.47 -7.12 2.75
N LYS A 74 -14.00 -7.10 3.98
CA LYS A 74 -15.31 -6.50 4.27
C LYS A 74 -15.35 -5.02 3.91
N ARG A 75 -14.33 -4.25 4.29
CA ARG A 75 -14.25 -2.81 3.98
C ARG A 75 -14.16 -2.57 2.48
N ILE A 76 -13.31 -3.31 1.78
CA ILE A 76 -13.15 -3.18 0.33
C ILE A 76 -14.48 -3.47 -0.37
N ALA A 77 -15.18 -4.53 0.02
CA ALA A 77 -16.49 -4.87 -0.52
C ALA A 77 -17.52 -3.75 -0.25
N THR A 78 -17.63 -3.28 0.99
CA THR A 78 -18.60 -2.25 1.38
C THR A 78 -18.35 -0.92 0.65
N TYR A 79 -17.12 -0.40 0.68
CA TYR A 79 -16.82 0.89 0.07
C TYR A 79 -16.81 0.81 -1.46
N GLY A 80 -16.41 -0.32 -2.03
CA GLY A 80 -16.53 -0.58 -3.47
C GLY A 80 -17.99 -0.65 -3.93
N ALA A 81 -18.91 -1.20 -3.13
CA ALA A 81 -20.34 -1.18 -3.42
C ALA A 81 -20.91 0.24 -3.40
N ILE A 82 -20.58 1.02 -2.37
CA ILE A 82 -20.98 2.43 -2.25
C ILE A 82 -20.48 3.24 -3.45
N GLN A 83 -19.21 3.09 -3.82
CA GLN A 83 -18.66 3.77 -4.98
C GLN A 83 -19.42 3.44 -6.27
N LYS A 84 -19.81 2.18 -6.48
CA LYS A 84 -20.62 1.76 -7.64
C LYS A 84 -22.00 2.43 -7.64
N GLU A 85 -22.64 2.56 -6.48
CA GLU A 85 -23.91 3.27 -6.35
C GLU A 85 -23.76 4.77 -6.68
N ILE A 86 -22.71 5.41 -6.18
CA ILE A 86 -22.41 6.82 -6.48
C ILE A 86 -22.13 7.01 -7.97
N LYS A 87 -21.40 6.08 -8.61
CA LYS A 87 -21.18 6.10 -10.07
C LYS A 87 -22.49 5.94 -10.84
N ALA A 88 -23.40 5.09 -10.37
CA ALA A 88 -24.72 4.95 -10.99
C ALA A 88 -25.55 6.25 -10.88
N ILE A 89 -25.42 7.01 -9.79
CA ILE A 89 -26.03 8.34 -9.64
C ILE A 89 -25.43 9.33 -10.64
N GLU A 90 -24.09 9.42 -10.71
CA GLU A 90 -23.37 10.27 -11.66
C GLU A 90 -23.83 10.02 -13.12
N LEU A 91 -23.91 8.76 -13.53
CA LEU A 91 -24.38 8.38 -14.86
C LEU A 91 -25.84 8.80 -15.14
N ARG A 92 -26.72 8.68 -14.14
CA ARG A 92 -28.13 9.11 -14.29
C ARG A 92 -28.23 10.63 -14.42
N MET A 93 -27.43 11.36 -13.64
CA MET A 93 -27.36 12.82 -13.71
C MET A 93 -26.84 13.30 -15.06
N SER A 94 -25.73 12.72 -15.52
CA SER A 94 -25.16 13.03 -16.83
C SER A 94 -26.15 12.80 -17.96
N LYS A 95 -26.91 11.69 -17.91
CA LYS A 95 -28.00 11.40 -18.87
C LYS A 95 -29.14 12.43 -18.85
N GLN A 96 -29.34 13.12 -17.73
CA GLN A 96 -30.34 14.18 -17.59
C GLN A 96 -29.77 15.57 -17.95
N GLY A 97 -28.50 15.64 -18.39
CA GLY A 97 -27.82 16.90 -18.69
C GLY A 97 -27.42 17.71 -17.45
N ALA A 98 -27.48 17.11 -16.27
CA ALA A 98 -27.04 17.75 -15.03
C ALA A 98 -25.50 17.67 -14.90
N ASP A 99 -24.89 18.75 -14.40
CA ASP A 99 -23.47 18.76 -14.05
C ASP A 99 -23.22 17.82 -12.87
N ALA A 100 -22.45 16.77 -13.12
CA ALA A 100 -22.11 15.74 -12.13
C ALA A 100 -20.63 15.81 -11.69
N SER A 101 -19.91 16.90 -11.99
CA SER A 101 -18.47 17.04 -11.73
C SER A 101 -18.10 16.84 -10.26
N GLU A 102 -18.93 17.31 -9.32
CA GLU A 102 -18.69 17.10 -7.87
C GLU A 102 -18.86 15.63 -7.46
N VAL A 103 -19.79 14.91 -8.09
CA VAL A 103 -20.00 13.47 -7.86
C VAL A 103 -18.84 12.67 -8.44
N ASP A 104 -18.36 13.04 -9.63
CA ASP A 104 -17.18 12.41 -10.25
C ASP A 104 -15.92 12.63 -9.39
N LEU A 105 -15.71 13.83 -8.85
CA LEU A 105 -14.63 14.10 -7.90
C LEU A 105 -14.72 13.24 -6.64
N LEU A 106 -15.93 13.06 -6.08
CA LEU A 106 -16.14 12.17 -4.93
C LEU A 106 -15.80 10.71 -5.27
N ILE A 107 -16.19 10.23 -6.46
CA ILE A 107 -15.88 8.88 -6.95
C ILE A 107 -14.36 8.70 -7.08
N GLY A 108 -13.66 9.68 -7.66
CA GLY A 108 -12.21 9.65 -7.79
C GLY A 108 -11.51 9.56 -6.43
N LYS A 109 -11.95 10.35 -5.44
CA LYS A 109 -11.42 10.30 -4.06
C LYS A 109 -11.65 8.92 -3.43
N LEU A 110 -12.86 8.39 -3.53
CA LEU A 110 -13.20 7.07 -2.99
C LEU A 110 -12.38 5.95 -3.64
N GLN A 111 -12.21 6.00 -4.96
CA GLN A 111 -11.38 5.05 -5.71
C GLN A 111 -9.94 5.09 -5.23
N GLN A 112 -9.33 6.29 -5.18
CA GLN A 112 -7.94 6.45 -4.75
C GLN A 112 -7.71 5.93 -3.32
N SER A 113 -8.59 6.29 -2.38
CA SER A 113 -8.50 5.80 -1.00
C SER A 113 -8.69 4.29 -0.90
N LEU A 114 -9.59 3.71 -1.70
CA LEU A 114 -9.84 2.27 -1.73
C LEU A 114 -8.67 1.49 -2.33
N ASP A 115 -8.05 2.02 -3.39
CA ASP A 115 -6.86 1.43 -4.01
C ASP A 115 -5.67 1.44 -3.04
N THR A 116 -5.44 2.57 -2.39
CA THR A 116 -4.38 2.73 -1.39
C THR A 116 -4.61 1.77 -0.21
N PHE A 117 -5.84 1.67 0.28
CA PHE A 117 -6.19 0.72 1.34
C PHE A 117 -5.97 -0.74 0.92
N THR A 118 -6.32 -1.08 -0.33
CA THR A 118 -6.13 -2.43 -0.89
C THR A 118 -4.65 -2.79 -1.02
N GLU A 119 -3.84 -1.86 -1.53
CA GLU A 119 -2.40 -2.03 -1.63
C GLU A 119 -1.76 -2.24 -0.25
N LYS A 120 -2.08 -1.36 0.72
CA LYS A 120 -1.59 -1.49 2.10
C LYS A 120 -2.03 -2.79 2.77
N SER A 121 -3.24 -3.26 2.50
CA SER A 121 -3.71 -4.56 2.98
C SER A 121 -2.88 -5.71 2.44
N ARG A 122 -2.59 -5.72 1.14
CA ARG A 122 -1.74 -6.75 0.51
C ARG A 122 -0.32 -6.71 1.06
N TYR A 123 0.23 -5.51 1.21
CA TYR A 123 1.56 -5.34 1.79
C TYR A 123 1.63 -5.81 3.24
N SER A 124 0.60 -5.50 4.07
CA SER A 124 0.50 -6.04 5.44
C SER A 124 0.49 -7.57 5.46
N GLN A 125 -0.22 -8.20 4.53
CA GLN A 125 -0.25 -9.66 4.40
C GLN A 125 1.14 -10.21 4.06
N GLN A 126 1.82 -9.63 3.07
CA GLN A 126 3.18 -10.01 2.69
C GLN A 126 4.17 -9.87 3.84
N LEU A 127 4.11 -8.75 4.58
CA LEU A 127 4.94 -8.54 5.76
C LEU A 127 4.68 -9.59 6.84
N ALA A 128 3.41 -9.96 7.09
CA ALA A 128 3.10 -11.01 8.06
C ALA A 128 3.69 -12.36 7.63
N GLU A 129 3.57 -12.73 6.36
CA GLU A 129 4.17 -13.93 5.80
C GLU A 129 5.70 -13.92 5.98
N ASP A 130 6.34 -12.81 5.60
CA ASP A 130 7.79 -12.62 5.71
C ASP A 130 8.29 -12.73 7.16
N ILE A 131 7.64 -12.02 8.08
CA ILE A 131 7.99 -12.06 9.51
C ILE A 131 7.85 -13.48 10.07
N THR A 132 6.84 -14.23 9.62
CA THR A 132 6.65 -15.60 10.10
C THR A 132 7.67 -16.59 9.57
N ALA A 133 8.33 -16.26 8.45
CA ALA A 133 9.41 -17.04 7.86
C ALA A 133 10.79 -16.75 8.48
N VAL A 134 10.97 -15.64 9.20
CA VAL A 134 12.27 -15.23 9.78
C VAL A 134 12.89 -16.32 10.66
N ASP A 135 14.18 -16.59 10.49
CA ASP A 135 14.96 -17.36 11.47
C ASP A 135 15.21 -16.51 12.72
N CYS A 136 14.41 -16.75 13.76
CA CYS A 136 14.47 -15.97 15.01
C CYS A 136 15.80 -16.09 15.74
N VAL A 137 16.53 -17.19 15.56
CA VAL A 137 17.79 -17.46 16.29
C VAL A 137 18.94 -16.76 15.59
N ASN A 138 19.02 -16.92 14.26
CA ASN A 138 20.16 -16.42 13.48
C ASN A 138 19.97 -14.98 12.98
N SER A 139 18.73 -14.49 12.87
CA SER A 139 18.43 -13.17 12.29
C SER A 139 17.29 -12.40 12.98
N PRO A 140 17.36 -12.19 14.32
CA PRO A 140 16.33 -11.46 15.07
C PRO A 140 16.18 -9.99 14.64
N GLU A 141 17.19 -9.40 14.01
CA GLU A 141 17.18 -8.04 13.48
C GLU A 141 16.14 -7.88 12.35
N LEU A 142 16.02 -8.89 11.49
CA LEU A 142 15.02 -8.94 10.42
C LEU A 142 13.60 -8.98 10.99
N TYR A 143 13.40 -9.74 12.07
CA TYR A 143 12.12 -9.75 12.78
C TYR A 143 11.79 -8.36 13.35
N LYS A 144 12.75 -7.70 14.00
CA LYS A 144 12.55 -6.37 14.60
C LYS A 144 12.23 -5.31 13.53
N ALA A 145 12.88 -5.37 12.37
CA ALA A 145 12.58 -4.50 11.24
C ALA A 145 11.19 -4.77 10.65
N GLY A 146 10.89 -6.05 10.37
CA GLY A 146 9.60 -6.46 9.81
C GLY A 146 8.43 -6.11 10.72
N ILE A 147 8.52 -6.38 12.03
CA ILE A 147 7.43 -6.07 12.97
C ILE A 147 7.18 -4.57 13.12
N ALA A 148 8.23 -3.75 13.02
CA ALA A 148 8.09 -2.29 13.03
C ALA A 148 7.34 -1.80 11.79
N GLU A 149 7.71 -2.30 10.60
CA GLU A 149 7.02 -1.99 9.33
C GLU A 149 5.57 -2.48 9.33
N TYR A 150 5.33 -3.70 9.84
CA TYR A 150 4.01 -4.29 9.95
C TYR A 150 3.09 -3.45 10.85
N ASN A 151 3.57 -3.05 12.03
CA ASN A 151 2.78 -2.23 12.95
C ASN A 151 2.47 -0.85 12.35
N GLN A 152 3.44 -0.22 11.67
CA GLN A 152 3.21 1.03 10.97
C GLN A 152 2.17 0.86 9.86
N THR A 153 2.30 -0.16 9.02
CA THR A 153 1.38 -0.44 7.91
C THR A 153 -0.04 -0.67 8.44
N ARG A 154 -0.20 -1.40 9.55
CA ARG A 154 -1.52 -1.58 10.19
C ARG A 154 -2.10 -0.27 10.70
N GLN A 155 -1.29 0.60 11.29
CA GLN A 155 -1.75 1.91 11.74
C GLN A 155 -2.20 2.78 10.56
N GLU A 156 -1.44 2.78 9.46
CA GLU A 156 -1.82 3.47 8.22
C GLU A 156 -3.14 2.93 7.65
N MET A 157 -3.33 1.61 7.64
CA MET A 157 -4.60 0.99 7.24
C MET A 157 -5.77 1.43 8.12
N PHE A 158 -5.59 1.55 9.44
CA PHE A 158 -6.64 2.06 10.33
C PHE A 158 -7.01 3.50 10.01
N THR A 159 -6.02 4.36 9.73
CA THR A 159 -6.24 5.75 9.31
C THR A 159 -7.01 5.80 7.99
N LEU A 160 -6.55 5.08 6.96
CA LEU A 160 -7.22 5.01 5.65
C LEU A 160 -8.66 4.48 5.75
N ALA A 161 -8.89 3.47 6.60
CA ALA A 161 -10.23 2.96 6.86
C ALA A 161 -11.15 4.00 7.52
N SER A 162 -10.59 4.84 8.40
CA SER A 162 -11.31 5.97 9.00
C SER A 162 -11.63 7.04 7.98
N GLU A 163 -10.66 7.39 7.12
CA GLU A 163 -10.83 8.37 6.05
C GLU A 163 -11.88 7.95 5.02
N LEU A 164 -11.90 6.68 4.61
CA LEU A 164 -12.96 6.11 3.77
C LEU A 164 -14.33 6.26 4.41
N LYS A 165 -14.44 5.94 5.71
CA LYS A 165 -15.68 6.10 6.48
C LYS A 165 -16.13 7.55 6.51
N VAL A 166 -15.23 8.48 6.84
CA VAL A 166 -15.52 9.92 6.93
C VAL A 166 -15.94 10.47 5.57
N THR A 167 -15.24 10.12 4.50
CA THR A 167 -15.56 10.55 3.13
C THR A 167 -16.98 10.16 2.74
N VAL A 168 -17.37 8.91 3.01
CA VAL A 168 -18.74 8.45 2.75
C VAL A 168 -19.75 9.17 3.64
N LEU A 169 -19.50 9.27 4.95
CA LEU A 169 -20.46 9.89 5.88
C LEU A 169 -20.67 11.38 5.64
N LEU A 170 -19.65 12.09 5.16
CA LEU A 170 -19.74 13.52 4.87
C LEU A 170 -20.24 13.81 3.44
N SER A 171 -20.26 12.81 2.55
CA SER A 171 -20.71 12.98 1.16
C SER A 171 -22.10 13.63 1.00
N PRO A 172 -23.11 13.39 1.88
CA PRO A 172 -24.37 14.11 1.80
C PRO A 172 -24.21 15.61 1.97
N GLN A 173 -23.36 16.05 2.90
CA GLN A 173 -23.18 17.47 3.21
C GLN A 173 -22.26 18.15 2.21
N THR A 174 -21.20 17.47 1.78
CA THR A 174 -20.14 18.07 0.95
C THR A 174 -20.39 17.95 -0.54
N THR A 175 -21.23 16.99 -0.97
CA THR A 175 -21.44 16.69 -2.40
C THR A 175 -22.93 16.68 -2.75
N PHE A 176 -23.74 15.82 -2.11
CA PHE A 176 -25.12 15.62 -2.57
C PHE A 176 -26.06 16.79 -2.25
N ASN A 177 -26.00 17.39 -1.07
CA ASN A 177 -26.86 18.53 -0.70
C ASN A 177 -26.58 19.79 -1.53
N PRO A 178 -25.31 20.22 -1.73
CA PRO A 178 -25.00 21.32 -2.65
C PRO A 178 -25.57 21.08 -4.05
N LEU A 179 -25.43 19.86 -4.55
CA LEU A 179 -25.90 19.46 -5.87
C LEU A 179 -27.43 19.44 -5.98
N ILE A 180 -28.14 18.90 -4.97
CA ILE A 180 -29.60 18.98 -4.87
C ILE A 180 -30.07 20.44 -4.87
N ASN A 181 -29.38 21.32 -4.13
CA ASN A 181 -29.75 22.73 -4.06
C ASN A 181 -29.58 23.44 -5.42
N ARG A 182 -28.54 23.10 -6.20
CA ARG A 182 -28.35 23.63 -7.57
C ARG A 182 -29.43 23.15 -8.53
N LEU A 183 -29.86 21.90 -8.41
CA LEU A 183 -30.86 21.28 -9.32
C LEU A 183 -32.31 21.65 -9.00
N ARG A 184 -32.57 22.28 -7.84
CA ARG A 184 -33.91 22.76 -7.45
C ARG A 184 -34.24 24.16 -7.98
N ILE A 185 -33.26 24.87 -8.54
CA ILE A 185 -33.40 26.21 -9.13
C ILE A 185 -33.74 26.03 -10.62
#